data_AF-A0A0D2EMW3-F1
#
_entry.id   AF-A0A0D2EMW3-F1
#
_cell.length_a   1.000
_cell.length_b   1.000
_cell.length_c   1.000
_cell.angle_alpha   90.00
_cell.angle_beta   90.00
_cell.angle_gamma   90.00
#
_symmetry.space_group_name_H-M   'P 1'
#
loop_
_entity.id
_entity.type
_entity.pdbx_description
1 polymer ?
#
loop_
_entity_poly.entity_id
_entity_poly.type
_entity_poly.pdbx_seq_one_letter_code
_entity_poly.pdbx_strand_id
1 'polypeptide(L)'
;MEGDPLDPITTYGPQTDKAQYDNICKFLRKAREDCVNFLLGGPPMAQEDGGLLVPPTLAHNPPEDNDLMKEGVFGAVSCVVTFTDEEDVIRRANGTVYSLYASVFTPDINRALRVAKTFEAGQ
;
A
#
# COMPACT_ATOMS: atom_id res chain seq x y z
N MET A 1 7.72 7.63 -15.84
CA MET A 1 8.07 8.86 -15.08
C MET A 1 6.78 9.42 -14.50
N GLU A 2 6.83 10.17 -13.39
CA GLU A 2 5.66 10.88 -12.84
C GLU A 2 5.43 12.16 -13.65
N GLY A 3 4.18 12.52 -13.96
CA GLY A 3 3.94 13.73 -14.75
C GLY A 3 2.55 13.85 -15.36
N ASP A 4 2.46 14.61 -16.46
CA ASP A 4 1.23 14.84 -17.21
C ASP A 4 0.69 13.52 -17.79
N PRO A 5 -0.56 13.11 -17.48
CA PRO A 5 -1.14 11.88 -18.01
C PRO A 5 -1.32 11.89 -19.55
N LEU A 6 -1.23 13.04 -20.21
CA LEU A 6 -1.26 13.15 -21.68
C LEU A 6 0.10 12.90 -22.33
N ASP A 7 1.20 12.92 -21.57
CA ASP A 7 2.51 12.60 -22.08
C ASP A 7 2.69 11.07 -22.18
N PRO A 8 2.99 10.50 -23.36
CA PRO A 8 3.17 9.07 -23.56
C PRO A 8 4.32 8.44 -22.75
N ILE A 9 5.27 9.23 -22.22
CA ILE A 9 6.33 8.70 -21.33
C ILE A 9 5.92 8.66 -19.85
N THR A 10 4.80 9.30 -19.50
CA THR A 10 4.25 9.29 -18.15
C THR A 10 3.68 7.91 -17.84
N THR A 11 4.12 7.34 -16.73
CA THR A 11 3.66 6.04 -16.23
C THR A 11 2.83 6.17 -14.97
N TYR A 12 2.81 7.36 -14.37
CA TYR A 12 2.09 7.64 -13.13
C TYR A 12 1.64 9.11 -13.10
N GLY A 13 0.32 9.32 -12.98
CA GLY A 13 -0.30 10.64 -13.01
C GLY A 13 -0.79 11.11 -11.64
N PRO A 14 -1.35 12.33 -11.56
CA PRO A 14 -1.89 12.89 -10.33
C PRO A 14 -3.14 12.15 -9.84
N GLN A 15 -3.51 12.38 -8.58
CA GLN A 15 -4.78 11.89 -8.04
C GLN A 15 -5.96 12.61 -8.68
N THR A 16 -7.12 11.94 -8.71
CA THR A 16 -8.34 12.42 -9.38
C THR A 16 -8.78 13.81 -8.92
N ASP A 17 -8.74 14.08 -7.62
CA ASP A 17 -9.16 15.35 -7.04
C ASP A 17 -8.42 15.67 -5.73
N LYS A 18 -8.65 16.88 -5.24
CA LYS A 18 -8.02 17.41 -4.02
C LYS A 18 -8.41 16.62 -2.77
N ALA A 19 -9.64 16.11 -2.70
CA ALA A 19 -10.10 15.35 -1.55
C ALA A 19 -9.37 14.00 -1.45
N GLN A 20 -9.19 13.31 -2.57
CA GLN A 20 -8.41 12.07 -2.62
C GLN A 20 -6.93 12.32 -2.28
N TYR A 21 -6.33 13.36 -2.86
CA TYR A 21 -4.96 13.77 -2.54
C TYR A 21 -4.78 14.06 -1.04
N ASP A 22 -5.66 14.87 -0.46
CA ASP A 22 -5.57 15.26 0.96
C ASP A 22 -5.82 14.07 1.89
N ASN A 23 -6.72 13.15 1.52
CA ASN A 23 -6.97 11.93 2.26
C ASN A 23 -5.74 11.02 2.30
N ILE A 24 -5.10 10.77 1.15
CA ILE A 24 -3.85 9.99 1.10
C ILE A 24 -2.75 10.68 1.92
N CYS A 25 -2.59 12.00 1.78
CA CYS A 25 -1.63 12.77 2.57
C CYS A 25 -1.86 12.64 4.08
N LYS A 26 -3.12 12.61 4.52
CA LYS A 26 -3.49 12.43 5.93
C LYS A 26 -2.98 11.09 6.46
N PHE A 27 -3.21 9.98 5.74
CA PHE A 27 -2.68 8.66 6.12
C PHE A 27 -1.15 8.66 6.24
N LEU A 28 -0.46 9.22 5.24
CA LEU A 28 1.00 9.26 5.22
C LEU A 28 1.60 10.13 6.33
N ARG A 29 0.96 11.26 6.66
CA ARG A 29 1.38 12.12 7.77
C ARG A 29 1.20 11.42 9.11
N LYS A 30 0.03 10.83 9.35
CA LYS A 30 -0.24 10.07 10.58
C LYS A 30 0.75 8.91 10.74
N ALA A 31 1.00 8.15 9.68
CA ALA A 31 1.99 7.08 9.71
C ALA A 31 3.41 7.59 10.06
N ARG A 32 3.78 8.78 9.57
CA ARG A 32 5.05 9.42 9.96
C ARG A 32 5.07 9.85 11.42
N GLU A 33 3.97 10.37 11.94
CA GLU A 33 3.79 10.71 13.37
C GLU A 33 3.88 9.45 14.24
N ASP A 34 3.37 8.32 13.76
CA ASP A 34 3.46 6.99 14.38
C ASP A 34 4.84 6.33 14.18
N CYS A 35 5.84 7.07 13.70
CA CYS A 35 7.22 6.62 13.46
C CYS A 35 7.34 5.44 12.46
N VAL A 36 6.40 5.29 11.52
CA VAL A 36 6.50 4.31 10.43
C VAL A 36 7.68 4.66 9.54
N ASN A 37 8.52 3.67 9.25
CA ASN A 37 9.65 3.81 8.35
C ASN A 37 9.19 3.76 6.88
N PHE A 38 9.67 4.70 6.06
CA PHE A 38 9.44 4.72 4.62
C PHE A 38 10.73 4.38 3.87
N LEU A 39 10.70 3.35 3.03
CA LEU A 39 11.83 2.98 2.17
C LEU A 39 11.90 3.84 0.90
N LEU A 40 10.74 4.36 0.47
CA LEU A 40 10.58 5.21 -0.69
C LEU A 40 9.43 6.19 -0.43
N GLY A 41 9.58 7.43 -0.90
CA GLY A 41 8.54 8.44 -0.79
C GLY A 41 8.30 8.87 0.65
N GLY A 42 7.04 8.88 1.06
CA GLY A 42 6.57 9.40 2.35
C GLY A 42 5.54 10.51 2.15
N PRO A 43 5.09 11.19 3.22
CA PRO A 43 4.11 12.25 3.09
C PRO A 43 4.64 13.35 2.16
N PRO A 44 3.91 13.70 1.09
CA PRO A 44 4.40 14.66 0.11
C PRO A 44 4.57 16.03 0.76
N MET A 45 5.62 16.73 0.32
CA MET A 45 5.71 18.16 0.57
C MET A 45 4.63 18.89 -0.24
N ALA A 46 4.14 20.02 0.27
CA ALA A 46 3.21 20.84 -0.47
C ALA A 46 3.83 21.20 -1.84
N GLN A 47 3.13 20.85 -2.93
CA GLN A 47 3.58 21.20 -4.27
C GLN A 47 3.33 22.70 -4.50
N GLU A 48 4.34 23.43 -4.97
CA GLU A 48 4.27 24.89 -5.14
C GLU A 48 3.27 25.32 -6.23
N ASP A 49 2.97 24.42 -7.16
CA ASP A 49 2.06 24.63 -8.30
C ASP A 49 0.61 24.18 -8.04
N GLY A 50 0.30 23.68 -6.83
CA GLY A 50 -1.01 23.14 -6.50
C GLY A 50 -1.30 21.77 -7.13
N GLY A 51 -0.28 21.05 -7.59
CA GLY A 51 -0.42 19.69 -8.10
C GLY A 51 -1.00 18.71 -7.08
N LEU A 52 -1.65 17.66 -7.60
CA LEU A 52 -2.32 16.62 -6.82
C LEU A 52 -1.59 15.29 -6.90
N LEU A 53 -0.27 15.31 -7.07
CA LEU A 53 0.54 14.13 -7.24
C LEU A 53 1.06 13.62 -5.89
N VAL A 54 0.68 12.40 -5.53
CA VAL A 54 1.31 11.67 -4.41
C VAL A 54 2.37 10.74 -5.01
N PRO A 55 3.66 10.91 -4.68
CA PRO A 55 4.70 10.03 -5.22
C PRO A 55 4.53 8.59 -4.71
N PRO A 56 4.95 7.57 -5.48
CA PRO A 56 4.98 6.19 -5.02
C PRO A 56 5.68 6.06 -3.67
N THR A 57 4.97 5.49 -2.70
CA THR A 57 5.40 5.44 -1.31
C THR A 57 5.40 4.01 -0.81
N LEU A 58 6.52 3.61 -0.17
CA LEU A 58 6.72 2.28 0.36
C LEU A 58 6.96 2.34 1.88
N ALA A 59 5.94 1.99 2.66
CA ALA A 59 6.04 1.86 4.10
C ALA A 59 6.62 0.48 4.47
N HIS A 60 7.52 0.42 5.43
CA HIS A 60 8.19 -0.79 5.85
C HIS A 60 7.88 -1.15 7.30
N ASN A 61 7.32 -2.34 7.48
CA ASN A 61 6.87 -2.88 8.75
C ASN A 61 6.07 -1.87 9.61
N PRO A 62 5.04 -1.19 9.06
CA PRO A 62 4.11 -0.46 9.92
C PRO A 62 3.49 -1.41 10.96
N PRO A 63 3.20 -0.93 12.19
CA PRO A 63 2.50 -1.71 13.20
C PRO A 63 1.17 -2.28 12.68
N GLU A 64 0.76 -3.46 13.15
CA GLU A 64 -0.51 -4.10 12.73
C GLU A 64 -1.73 -3.23 13.03
N ASP A 65 -1.64 -2.37 14.06
CA ASP A 65 -2.72 -1.48 14.44
C ASP A 65 -2.76 -0.15 13.67
N ASN A 66 -1.75 0.12 12.83
CA ASN A 66 -1.64 1.36 12.05
C ASN A 66 -2.70 1.44 10.95
N ASP A 67 -3.18 2.65 10.67
CA ASP A 67 -4.19 2.91 9.64
C ASP A 67 -3.74 2.42 8.24
N LEU A 68 -2.44 2.49 7.90
CA LEU A 68 -1.91 1.98 6.64
C LEU A 68 -2.05 0.45 6.47
N MET A 69 -2.26 -0.29 7.57
CA MET A 69 -2.49 -1.73 7.55
C MET A 69 -3.96 -2.11 7.54
N LYS A 70 -4.83 -1.25 8.08
CA LYS A 70 -6.26 -1.55 8.27
C LYS A 70 -7.17 -0.96 7.22
N GLU A 71 -6.79 0.20 6.66
CA GLU A 71 -7.66 0.98 5.79
C GLU A 71 -7.18 0.95 4.34
N GLY A 72 -8.13 1.02 3.41
CA GLY A 72 -7.82 1.23 2.00
C GLY A 72 -7.36 2.66 1.75
N VAL A 73 -6.07 2.87 1.51
CA VAL A 73 -5.51 4.21 1.21
C VAL A 73 -5.91 4.70 -0.19
N PHE A 74 -6.10 3.78 -1.13
CA PHE A 74 -6.47 4.07 -2.54
C PHE A 74 -5.56 5.13 -3.20
N GLY A 75 -4.25 4.99 -3.01
CA GLY A 75 -3.21 5.80 -3.65
C GLY A 75 -2.01 4.93 -4.01
N ALA A 76 -0.93 5.53 -4.55
CA ALA A 76 0.33 4.79 -4.77
C ALA A 76 1.11 4.60 -3.47
N VAL A 77 0.49 3.88 -2.54
CA VAL A 77 1.04 3.55 -1.23
C VAL A 77 1.01 2.05 -1.06
N SER A 78 2.15 1.45 -0.73
CA SER A 78 2.26 0.03 -0.43
C SER A 78 2.97 -0.18 0.90
N CYS A 79 2.52 -1.20 1.64
CA CYS A 79 3.13 -1.64 2.89
C CYS A 79 3.87 -2.95 2.64
N VAL A 80 5.16 -2.98 2.96
CA VAL A 80 5.96 -4.21 2.96
C VAL A 80 6.09 -4.67 4.40
N VAL A 81 5.65 -5.89 4.67
CA VAL A 81 5.75 -6.47 6.01
C VAL A 81 6.39 -7.84 5.96
N THR A 82 7.36 -8.05 6.84
CA THR A 82 8.02 -9.35 7.02
C THR A 82 7.16 -10.29 7.85
N PHE A 83 7.32 -11.59 7.64
CA PHE A 83 6.66 -12.66 8.39
C PHE A 83 7.68 -13.75 8.71
N THR A 84 7.40 -14.59 9.70
CA THR A 84 8.34 -15.63 10.15
C THR A 84 8.12 -16.97 9.47
N ASP A 85 6.87 -17.37 9.30
CA ASP A 85 6.47 -18.68 8.81
C ASP A 85 5.10 -18.62 8.10
N GLU A 86 4.66 -19.78 7.59
CA GLU A 86 3.43 -19.91 6.82
C GLU A 86 2.18 -19.62 7.68
N GLU A 87 2.17 -19.99 8.96
CA GLU A 87 1.03 -19.74 9.84
C GLU A 87 0.90 -18.25 10.17
N ASP A 88 2.02 -17.58 10.44
CA ASP A 88 2.05 -16.14 10.70
C ASP A 88 1.56 -15.34 9.48
N VAL A 89 2.06 -15.63 8.27
CA VAL A 89 1.63 -14.88 7.08
C VAL A 89 0.15 -15.11 6.77
N ILE A 90 -0.39 -16.31 6.99
CA ILE A 90 -1.82 -16.61 6.81
C ILE A 90 -2.66 -15.81 7.81
N ARG A 91 -2.28 -15.83 9.10
CA ARG A 91 -2.97 -15.06 10.15
C ARG A 91 -2.99 -13.57 9.81
N ARG A 92 -1.86 -13.03 9.35
CA ARG A 92 -1.72 -11.61 9.01
C ARG A 92 -2.50 -11.24 7.76
N ALA A 93 -2.46 -12.07 6.72
CA ALA A 93 -3.20 -11.84 5.48
C ALA A 93 -4.72 -11.86 5.69
N ASN A 94 -5.23 -12.74 6.55
CA ASN A 94 -6.66 -12.81 6.89
C ASN A 94 -7.06 -11.81 8.00
N GLY A 95 -6.11 -11.10 8.61
CA GLY A 95 -6.33 -10.15 9.71
C GLY A 95 -6.97 -8.82 9.31
N THR A 96 -7.63 -8.77 8.14
CA THR A 96 -8.27 -7.57 7.59
C THR A 96 -9.78 -7.78 7.47
N VAL A 97 -10.54 -6.69 7.51
CA VAL A 97 -12.00 -6.71 7.30
C VAL A 97 -12.38 -6.79 5.81
N TYR A 98 -11.39 -6.71 4.91
CA TYR A 98 -11.58 -6.78 3.46
C TYR A 98 -11.21 -8.16 2.91
N SER A 99 -11.81 -8.55 1.78
CA SER A 99 -11.62 -9.90 1.21
C SER A 99 -11.60 -9.90 -0.33
N LEU A 100 -11.03 -8.87 -0.95
CA LEU A 100 -11.09 -8.73 -2.42
C LEU A 100 -10.16 -9.68 -3.16
N TYR A 101 -8.86 -9.62 -2.88
CA TYR A 101 -7.83 -10.32 -3.65
C TYR A 101 -6.63 -10.68 -2.75
N ALA A 102 -6.08 -11.88 -2.94
CA ALA A 102 -4.81 -12.29 -2.35
C ALA A 102 -3.96 -13.07 -3.35
N SER A 103 -2.64 -13.03 -3.20
CA SER A 103 -1.72 -13.76 -4.09
C SER A 103 -0.55 -14.34 -3.32
N VAL A 104 -0.05 -15.49 -3.79
CA VAL A 104 1.09 -16.19 -3.21
C VAL A 104 2.19 -16.28 -4.25
N PHE A 105 3.35 -15.69 -3.97
CA PHE A 105 4.54 -15.78 -4.82
C PHE A 105 5.52 -16.76 -4.21
N THR A 106 5.75 -17.88 -4.89
CA THR A 106 6.63 -18.95 -4.43
C THR A 106 7.06 -19.84 -5.61
N PRO A 107 8.29 -20.38 -5.62
CA PRO A 107 8.69 -21.37 -6.62
C PRO A 107 8.06 -22.75 -6.39
N ASP A 108 7.56 -23.04 -5.18
CA ASP A 108 6.89 -24.29 -4.85
C ASP A 108 5.38 -24.18 -5.09
N ILE A 109 4.89 -24.89 -6.11
CA ILE A 109 3.47 -24.94 -6.48
C ILE A 109 2.58 -25.59 -5.43
N ASN A 110 3.08 -26.58 -4.68
CA ASN A 110 2.30 -27.22 -3.62
C ASN A 110 2.07 -26.24 -2.48
N ARG A 111 3.09 -25.44 -2.13
CA ARG A 111 2.96 -24.34 -1.18
C ARG A 111 2.01 -23.27 -1.69
N ALA A 112 2.12 -22.86 -2.96
CA ALA A 112 1.21 -21.89 -3.56
C ALA A 112 -0.26 -22.31 -3.40
N LEU A 113 -0.57 -23.55 -3.80
CA LEU A 113 -1.94 -24.09 -3.74
C LEU A 113 -2.44 -24.29 -2.31
N ARG A 114 -1.56 -24.68 -1.37
CA ARG A 114 -1.94 -24.87 0.04
C ARG A 114 -2.26 -23.53 0.70
N VAL A 115 -1.39 -22.53 0.56
CA VAL A 115 -1.57 -21.21 1.17
C VAL A 115 -2.71 -20.42 0.51
N ALA A 116 -2.84 -20.49 -0.82
CA ALA A 116 -3.94 -19.79 -1.51
C ALA A 116 -5.32 -20.27 -1.02
N LYS A 117 -5.47 -21.56 -0.67
CA LYS A 117 -6.72 -22.12 -0.13
C LYS A 117 -7.05 -21.64 1.29
N THR A 118 -6.09 -21.10 2.03
CA THR A 118 -6.30 -20.61 3.40
C THR A 118 -6.64 -19.13 3.45
N PHE A 119 -6.45 -18.39 2.35
CA PHE A 119 -6.78 -16.98 2.32
C PHE A 119 -8.29 -16.74 2.22
N GLU A 120 -8.76 -15.80 3.04
CA GLU A 120 -10.16 -15.34 3.05
C GLU A 120 -10.35 -14.22 2.03
N ALA A 121 -10.12 -14.54 0.74
CA ALA A 121 -10.23 -13.60 -0.37
C ALA A 121 -11.11 -14.16 -1.50
N GLY A 122 -11.76 -13.27 -2.24
CA GLY A 122 -12.64 -13.63 -3.36
C GLY A 122 -11.90 -14.04 -4.63
N GLN A 123 -10.63 -13.65 -4.77
CA GLN A 123 -9.77 -13.91 -5.93
C GLN A 123 -8.31 -14.17 -5.49
#